data_AF-A0A369WTF0-F1
#
_entry.id   AF-A0A369WTF0-F1
#
_cell.length_a   1.000
_cell.length_b   1.000
_cell.length_c   1.000
_cell.angle_alpha   90.00
_cell.angle_beta   90.00
_cell.angle_gamma   90.00
#
_symmetry.space_group_name_H-M   'P 1'
#
loop_
_entity.id
_entity.type
_entity.pdbx_description
1 polymer ?
#
loop_
_entity_poly.entity_id
_entity_poly.type
_entity_poly.pdbx_seq_one_letter_code
_entity_poly.pdbx_strand_id
1 'polypeptide(L)'
;MSTRERIFHALIFEIIAIALFVPISMWVTGQGAGAMTGLAITLSLIAMSWNYVYNILFDRYAGEDRINRSLKLRMTHSLLFEAGLMVICIPVIMWWTQLDLLTVFLLDLGAILFFLVYTLAFNWVYDHCRYRLQQRQMALESHGG
;
A
#
# COMPACT_ATOMS: atom_id res chain seq x y z
N MET A 1 3.30 -19.37 -10.03
CA MET A 1 2.56 -19.24 -8.77
C MET A 1 1.15 -19.72 -8.99
N SER A 2 0.74 -20.73 -8.24
CA SER A 2 -0.65 -21.18 -8.22
C SER A 2 -1.54 -20.10 -7.58
N THR A 3 -2.82 -20.02 -7.95
CA THR A 3 -3.79 -19.06 -7.38
C THR A 3 -3.86 -19.15 -5.84
N ARG A 4 -3.64 -20.35 -5.27
CA ARG A 4 -3.58 -20.54 -3.81
C ARG A 4 -2.39 -19.87 -3.16
N GLU A 5 -1.21 -19.91 -3.78
CA GLU A 5 0.00 -19.27 -3.25
C GLU A 5 -0.13 -17.75 -3.24
N ARG A 6 -0.78 -17.20 -4.27
CA ARG A 6 -1.08 -15.76 -4.34
C ARG A 6 -2.01 -15.30 -3.21
N ILE A 7 -3.08 -16.05 -2.96
CA ILE A 7 -4.03 -15.76 -1.88
C ILE A 7 -3.34 -15.86 -0.53
N PHE A 8 -2.57 -16.93 -0.29
CA PHE A 8 -1.85 -17.12 0.97
C PHE A 8 -0.81 -16.02 1.21
N HIS A 9 -0.07 -15.64 0.17
CA HIS A 9 0.89 -14.53 0.22
C HIS A 9 0.21 -13.20 0.54
N ALA A 10 -0.89 -12.87 -0.14
CA ALA A 10 -1.67 -11.66 0.13
C ALA A 10 -2.23 -11.64 1.55
N LEU A 11 -2.72 -12.77 2.05
CA LEU A 11 -3.24 -12.87 3.43
C LEU A 11 -2.14 -12.65 4.47
N ILE A 12 -0.97 -13.29 4.32
CA ILE A 12 0.16 -13.09 5.26
C ILE A 12 0.64 -11.65 5.24
N PHE A 13 0.74 -11.06 4.04
CA PHE A 13 1.11 -9.66 3.87
C PHE A 13 0.14 -8.76 4.66
N GLU A 14 -1.16 -8.92 4.44
CA GLU A 14 -2.17 -8.10 5.09
C GLU A 14 -2.17 -8.27 6.61
N ILE A 15 -2.06 -9.52 7.10
CA ILE A 15 -2.05 -9.82 8.54
C ILE A 15 -0.84 -9.17 9.23
N ILE A 16 0.35 -9.27 8.66
CA ILE A 16 1.56 -8.67 9.24
C ILE A 16 1.48 -7.15 9.17
N ALA A 17 0.99 -6.60 8.06
CA ALA A 17 0.80 -5.16 7.90
C ALA A 17 -0.12 -4.60 8.98
N ILE A 18 -1.30 -5.22 9.19
CA ILE A 18 -2.26 -4.81 10.23
C ILE A 18 -1.66 -4.99 11.62
N ALA A 19 -0.98 -6.11 11.89
CA ALA A 19 -0.39 -6.40 13.20
C ALA A 19 0.69 -5.39 13.62
N LEU A 20 1.40 -4.80 12.65
CA LEU A 20 2.40 -3.76 12.91
C LEU A 20 1.80 -2.36 12.89
N PHE A 21 0.92 -2.07 11.93
CA PHE A 21 0.36 -0.74 11.73
C PHE A 21 -0.58 -0.36 12.88
N VAL A 22 -1.51 -1.24 13.27
CA VAL A 22 -2.55 -0.92 14.27
C VAL A 22 -1.95 -0.49 15.62
N PRO A 23 -0.99 -1.21 16.23
CA PRO A 23 -0.39 -0.79 17.50
C PRO A 23 0.33 0.56 17.40
N ILE A 24 1.04 0.81 16.29
CA ILE A 24 1.73 2.08 16.05
C ILE A 24 0.70 3.22 15.94
N SER A 25 -0.35 3.03 15.14
CA SER A 25 -1.42 4.01 14.99
C SER A 25 -2.13 4.28 16.32
N MET A 26 -2.39 3.26 17.12
CA MET A 26 -2.97 3.43 18.47
C MET A 26 -2.06 4.22 19.39
N TRP A 27 -0.75 3.96 19.35
CA TRP A 27 0.21 4.68 20.18
C TRP A 27 0.34 6.15 19.79
N VAL A 28 0.30 6.44 18.48
CA VAL A 28 0.37 7.82 17.96
C VAL A 28 -0.93 8.59 18.18
N THR A 29 -2.08 7.95 17.97
CA THR A 29 -3.39 8.62 18.01
C THR A 29 -4.08 8.55 19.37
N GLY A 30 -3.64 7.66 20.26
CA GLY A 30 -4.33 7.35 21.53
C GLY A 30 -5.66 6.61 21.37
N GLN A 31 -6.05 6.24 20.14
CA GLN A 31 -7.35 5.65 19.85
C GLN A 31 -7.35 4.12 20.07
N GLY A 32 -8.55 3.56 20.30
CA GLY A 32 -8.72 2.12 20.46
C GLY A 32 -8.54 1.34 19.15
N ALA A 33 -8.15 0.05 19.25
CA ALA A 33 -7.92 -0.83 18.11
C ALA A 33 -9.12 -0.89 17.15
N GLY A 34 -10.34 -1.01 17.68
CA GLY A 34 -11.56 -1.06 16.85
C GLY A 34 -11.79 0.22 16.04
N ALA A 35 -11.52 1.39 16.63
CA ALA A 35 -11.64 2.67 15.93
C ALA A 35 -10.58 2.82 14.83
N MET A 36 -9.36 2.35 15.07
CA MET A 36 -8.27 2.38 14.07
C MET A 36 -8.47 1.39 12.94
N THR A 37 -8.98 0.19 13.23
CA THR A 37 -9.37 -0.77 12.19
C THR A 37 -10.52 -0.22 11.35
N GLY A 38 -11.54 0.37 11.96
CA GLY A 38 -12.65 1.01 11.24
C GLY A 38 -12.20 2.17 10.35
N LEU A 39 -11.29 3.01 10.87
CA LEU A 39 -10.67 4.08 10.09
C LEU A 39 -9.88 3.51 8.91
N ALA A 40 -9.03 2.51 9.13
CA ALA A 40 -8.23 1.90 8.07
C ALA A 40 -9.10 1.31 6.94
N ILE A 41 -10.19 0.62 7.28
CA ILE A 41 -11.16 0.11 6.29
C ILE A 41 -11.82 1.27 5.54
N THR A 42 -12.24 2.32 6.24
CA THR A 42 -12.86 3.49 5.61
C THR A 42 -11.92 4.18 4.62
N LEU A 43 -10.66 4.39 5.03
CA LEU A 43 -9.64 4.99 4.19
C LEU A 43 -9.28 4.10 2.99
N SER A 44 -9.25 2.77 3.15
CA SER A 44 -8.99 1.88 2.02
C SER A 44 -10.11 1.93 0.97
N LEU A 45 -11.38 2.00 1.39
CA LEU A 45 -12.52 2.17 0.50
C LEU A 45 -12.48 3.52 -0.23
N ILE A 46 -12.15 4.60 0.48
CA ILE A 46 -11.95 5.93 -0.11
C ILE A 46 -10.81 5.87 -1.14
N ALA A 47 -9.67 5.29 -0.79
CA ALA A 47 -8.51 5.18 -1.67
C ALA A 47 -8.82 4.36 -2.93
N MET A 48 -9.52 3.23 -2.80
CA MET A 48 -9.96 2.42 -3.94
C MET A 48 -10.91 3.20 -4.86
N SER A 49 -11.86 3.92 -4.28
CA SER A 49 -12.82 4.75 -5.01
C SER A 49 -12.13 5.90 -5.73
N TRP A 50 -11.22 6.61 -5.04
CA TRP A 50 -10.43 7.69 -5.59
C TRP A 50 -9.50 7.21 -6.70
N ASN A 51 -8.82 6.07 -6.52
CA ASN A 51 -8.00 5.45 -7.56
C ASN A 51 -8.80 5.18 -8.83
N TYR A 52 -10.02 4.65 -8.71
CA TYR A 52 -10.88 4.44 -9.88
C TYR A 52 -11.27 5.76 -10.56
N VAL A 53 -11.77 6.74 -9.80
CA VAL A 53 -12.20 8.05 -10.31
C VAL A 53 -11.05 8.80 -10.97
N TYR A 54 -9.90 8.86 -10.29
CA TYR A 54 -8.72 9.56 -10.77
C TYR A 54 -8.16 8.93 -12.04
N ASN A 55 -8.08 7.60 -12.11
CA ASN A 55 -7.64 6.91 -13.32
C ASN A 55 -8.55 7.24 -14.52
N ILE A 56 -9.87 7.30 -14.32
CA ILE A 56 -10.82 7.69 -15.39
C ILE A 56 -10.60 9.15 -15.81
N LEU A 57 -10.52 10.07 -14.86
CA LEU A 57 -10.31 11.49 -15.14
C LEU A 57 -8.99 11.72 -15.89
N PHE A 58 -7.93 11.06 -15.46
CA PHE A 58 -6.63 11.19 -16.06
C PHE A 58 -6.55 10.54 -17.44
N ASP A 59 -7.12 9.35 -17.63
CA ASP A 59 -7.14 8.71 -18.94
C ASP A 59 -7.98 9.52 -19.95
N ARG A 60 -9.02 10.23 -19.49
CA ARG A 60 -9.79 11.17 -20.32
C ARG A 60 -9.01 12.42 -20.73
N TYR A 61 -8.07 12.87 -19.89
CA TYR A 61 -7.24 14.05 -20.16
C TYR A 61 -5.97 13.72 -20.95
N ALA A 62 -5.33 12.59 -20.66
CA ALA A 62 -4.01 12.22 -21.18
C ALA A 62 -4.05 11.19 -22.32
N GLY A 63 -5.23 10.72 -22.73
CA GLY A 63 -5.43 9.76 -23.83
C GLY A 63 -4.96 8.34 -23.50
N GLU A 64 -5.39 7.35 -24.29
CA GLU A 64 -5.13 5.91 -24.06
C GLU A 64 -3.65 5.50 -24.23
N ASP A 65 -2.80 6.40 -24.75
CA ASP A 65 -1.41 6.11 -25.07
C ASP A 65 -0.51 6.08 -23.82
N ARG A 66 -0.59 4.99 -23.05
CA ARG A 66 0.17 4.78 -21.81
C ARG A 66 1.68 4.60 -22.02
N ILE A 67 2.11 4.22 -23.24
CA ILE A 67 3.49 3.79 -23.53
C ILE A 67 4.43 4.96 -23.82
N ASN A 68 3.94 6.02 -24.48
CA ASN A 68 4.75 7.21 -24.85
C ASN A 68 4.74 8.34 -23.80
N ARG A 69 4.15 8.13 -22.61
CA ARG A 69 4.09 9.15 -21.56
C ARG A 69 5.48 9.43 -20.98
N SER A 70 5.91 10.68 -21.12
CA SER A 70 7.15 11.23 -20.54
C SER A 70 7.23 10.96 -19.03
N LEU A 71 8.44 10.71 -18.52
CA LEU A 71 8.72 10.55 -17.09
C LEU A 71 8.11 11.70 -16.25
N LYS A 72 8.15 12.93 -16.78
CA LYS A 72 7.54 14.10 -16.12
C LYS A 72 6.04 13.92 -15.90
N LEU A 73 5.32 13.41 -16.90
CA LEU A 73 3.88 13.21 -16.81
C LEU A 73 3.51 12.11 -15.80
N ARG A 74 4.35 11.07 -15.67
CA ARG A 74 4.16 10.02 -14.65
C ARG A 74 4.38 10.56 -13.25
N MET A 75 5.43 11.34 -13.03
CA MET A 75 5.70 11.97 -11.73
C MET A 75 4.57 12.94 -11.36
N THR A 76 4.15 13.82 -12.27
CA THR A 76 3.03 14.73 -12.03
C THR A 76 1.74 13.96 -11.75
N HIS A 77 1.47 12.89 -12.48
CA HIS A 77 0.30 12.03 -12.24
C HIS A 77 0.31 11.41 -10.85
N SER A 78 1.42 10.81 -10.43
CA SER A 78 1.54 10.20 -9.10
C SER A 78 1.45 11.24 -7.98
N LEU A 79 2.09 12.40 -8.15
CA LEU A 79 2.02 13.48 -7.17
C LEU A 79 0.61 14.05 -7.04
N LEU A 80 -0.09 14.26 -8.16
CA LEU A 80 -1.45 14.80 -8.17
C LEU A 80 -2.46 13.78 -7.63
N PHE A 81 -2.25 12.49 -7.91
CA PHE A 81 -3.03 11.39 -7.32
C PHE A 81 -2.94 11.42 -5.79
N GLU A 82 -1.70 11.42 -5.29
CA GLU A 82 -1.42 11.37 -3.86
C GLU A 82 -1.92 12.62 -3.14
N ALA A 83 -1.66 13.80 -3.71
CA ALA A 83 -2.12 15.06 -3.15
C ALA A 83 -3.66 15.14 -3.12
N GLY A 84 -4.33 14.70 -4.19
CA GLY A 84 -5.79 14.65 -4.23
C GLY A 84 -6.37 13.67 -3.20
N LEU A 85 -5.72 12.52 -3.02
CA LEU A 85 -6.11 11.54 -2.02
C LEU A 85 -5.95 12.11 -0.60
N MET A 86 -4.81 12.73 -0.31
CA MET A 86 -4.55 13.39 0.99
C MET A 86 -5.62 14.44 1.32
N VAL A 87 -6.04 15.25 0.35
CA VAL A 87 -7.10 16.27 0.55
C VAL A 87 -8.44 15.64 0.96
N ILE A 88 -8.72 14.41 0.53
CA ILE A 88 -9.95 13.68 0.89
C ILE A 88 -9.77 12.93 2.21
N CYS A 89 -8.62 12.28 2.41
CA CYS A 89 -8.34 11.46 3.59
C CYS A 89 -8.16 12.30 4.85
N ILE A 90 -7.42 13.41 4.79
CA ILE A 90 -7.09 14.23 5.97
C ILE A 90 -8.34 14.71 6.71
N PRO A 91 -9.37 15.31 6.07
CA PRO A 91 -10.59 15.72 6.77
C PRO A 91 -11.33 14.54 7.42
N VAL A 92 -11.33 13.37 6.78
CA VAL A 92 -11.97 12.16 7.32
C VAL A 92 -11.22 11.66 8.56
N ILE A 93 -9.88 11.61 8.51
CA ILE A 93 -9.06 11.21 9.65
C ILE A 93 -9.17 12.23 10.79
N MET A 94 -9.16 13.53 10.50
CA MET A 94 -9.35 14.58 11.51
C MET A 94 -10.71 14.45 12.18
N TRP A 95 -11.77 14.26 11.40
CA TRP A 95 -13.12 14.07 11.94
C TRP A 95 -13.23 12.78 12.78
N TRP A 96 -12.53 11.71 12.39
CA TRP A 96 -12.56 10.44 13.11
C TRP A 96 -11.74 10.45 14.41
N THR A 97 -10.51 10.96 14.33
CA THR A 97 -9.53 10.90 15.41
C THR A 97 -9.58 12.12 16.33
N GLN A 98 -10.22 13.21 15.89
CA GLN A 98 -10.26 14.52 16.57
C GLN A 98 -8.87 15.13 16.80
N LEU A 99 -7.90 14.75 15.97
CA LEU A 99 -6.53 15.27 15.99
C LEU A 99 -6.38 16.49 15.09
N ASP A 100 -5.32 17.26 15.32
CA ASP A 100 -4.98 18.43 14.51
C ASP A 100 -4.44 18.03 13.12
N LEU A 101 -4.47 18.98 12.19
CA LEU A 101 -4.08 18.78 10.79
C LEU A 101 -2.64 18.27 10.66
N LEU A 102 -1.71 18.79 11.48
CA LEU A 102 -0.30 18.41 11.39
C LEU A 102 -0.11 16.97 11.85
N THR A 103 -0.71 16.58 12.97
CA THR A 103 -0.67 15.21 13.48
C THR A 103 -1.27 14.22 12.47
N VAL A 104 -2.42 14.54 11.88
CA VAL A 104 -3.06 13.70 10.86
C VAL A 104 -2.23 13.62 9.58
N PHE A 105 -1.66 14.73 9.13
CA PHE A 105 -0.79 14.75 7.96
C PHE A 105 0.47 13.89 8.17
N LEU A 106 1.09 13.97 9.35
CA LEU A 106 2.23 13.13 9.71
C LEU A 106 1.85 11.66 9.85
N LEU A 107 0.65 11.36 10.37
CA LEU A 107 0.12 10.00 10.46
C LEU A 107 -0.08 9.40 9.07
N ASP A 108 -0.69 10.15 8.14
CA ASP A 108 -0.96 9.71 6.78
C ASP A 108 0.34 9.53 5.98
N LEU A 109 1.27 10.50 6.04
CA LEU A 109 2.58 10.40 5.44
C LEU A 109 3.41 9.25 6.03
N GLY A 110 3.34 9.08 7.35
CA GLY A 110 3.98 7.98 8.07
C GLY A 110 3.43 6.62 7.64
N ALA A 111 2.11 6.52 7.44
CA ALA A 111 1.47 5.31 6.91
C ALA A 111 1.96 4.98 5.51
N ILE A 112 1.97 5.97 4.59
CA ILE A 112 2.47 5.79 3.21
C ILE A 112 3.91 5.29 3.22
N LEU A 113 4.79 5.94 3.99
CA LEU A 113 6.20 5.53 4.10
C LEU A 113 6.35 4.14 4.72
N PHE A 114 5.57 3.84 5.77
CA PHE A 114 5.56 2.52 6.41
C PHE A 114 5.17 1.43 5.42
N PHE A 115 4.04 1.57 4.72
CA PHE A 115 3.57 0.60 3.74
C PHE A 115 4.54 0.45 2.57
N LEU A 116 5.18 1.54 2.12
CA LEU A 116 6.18 1.50 1.06
C LEU A 116 7.39 0.67 1.48
N VAL A 117 8.00 0.99 2.62
CA VAL A 117 9.16 0.26 3.15
C VAL A 117 8.80 -1.19 3.45
N TYR A 118 7.64 -1.42 4.07
CA TYR A 118 7.12 -2.76 4.37
C TYR A 118 6.96 -3.59 3.10
N THR A 119 6.35 -3.04 2.05
CA THR A 119 6.14 -3.72 0.77
C THR A 119 7.47 -4.08 0.11
N LEU A 120 8.43 -3.16 0.10
CA LEU A 120 9.77 -3.44 -0.44
C LEU A 120 10.49 -4.53 0.35
N ALA A 121 10.47 -4.47 1.68
CA ALA A 121 11.10 -5.46 2.54
C ALA A 121 10.46 -6.85 2.36
N PHE A 122 9.13 -6.92 2.35
CA PHE A 122 8.40 -8.18 2.17
C PHE A 122 8.66 -8.80 0.79
N ASN A 123 8.60 -8.00 -0.27
CA ASN A 123 8.91 -8.46 -1.62
C ASN A 123 10.36 -8.96 -1.71
N TRP A 124 11.31 -8.24 -1.11
CA TRP A 124 12.73 -8.65 -1.10
C TRP A 124 12.96 -9.98 -0.37
N VAL A 125 12.37 -10.15 0.81
CA VAL A 125 12.43 -11.42 1.56
C VAL A 125 11.82 -12.56 0.76
N TYR A 126 10.67 -12.30 0.13
CA TYR A 126 9.98 -13.30 -0.67
C TYR A 126 10.78 -13.73 -1.90
N ASP A 127 11.35 -12.79 -2.64
CA ASP A 127 12.21 -13.08 -3.79
C ASP A 127 13.47 -13.84 -3.38
N HIS A 128 14.07 -13.50 -2.23
CA HIS A 128 15.22 -14.23 -1.71
C HIS A 128 14.85 -15.67 -1.31
N CYS A 129 13.72 -15.87 -0.62
CA CYS A 129 13.21 -17.21 -0.29
C CYS A 129 12.96 -18.04 -1.56
N ARG A 130 12.35 -17.43 -2.58
CA ARG A 130 12.08 -18.08 -3.87
C ARG A 130 13.37 -18.47 -4.59
N TYR A 131 14.36 -17.58 -4.61
CA TYR A 131 15.68 -17.84 -5.18
C TYR A 131 16.37 -19.04 -4.50
N ARG A 132 16.33 -19.13 -3.17
CA ARG A 132 16.92 -20.25 -2.42
C ARG A 132 16.20 -21.58 -2.64
N LEU A 133 14.88 -21.56 -2.82
CA LEU A 133 14.11 -22.76 -3.16
C LEU A 133 14.42 -23.26 -4.57
N GLN A 134 14.58 -22.34 -5.53
CA GLN A 134 14.92 -22.69 -6.91
C GLN A 134 16.34 -23.27 -7.02
N GLN A 135 17.31 -22.72 -6.28
CA GLN A 135 18.66 -23.31 -6.20
C GLN A 135 18.66 -24.73 -5.60
N ARG A 136 17.83 -24.97 -4.58
CA ARG A 136 17.69 -26.31 -3.97
C ARG A 136 17.12 -27.34 -4.95
N GLN A 137 16.16 -26.95 -5.79
CA GLN A 137 15.63 -27.83 -6.82
C GLN A 137 16.68 -28.16 -7.90
N MET A 138 17.41 -27.16 -8.38
CA MET A 138 18.48 -27.38 -9.37
C MET A 138 19.61 -28.27 -8.83
N ALA A 139 19.97 -28.13 -7.54
CA ALA A 139 20.98 -28.96 -6.90
C ALA A 139 20.53 -30.43 -6.69
N LEU A 140 19.23 -30.66 -6.53
CA LEU A 140 18.65 -32.01 -6.42
C LEU A 140 18.55 -32.69 -7.80
N GLU A 141 18.26 -31.93 -8.85
CA GLU A 141 18.24 -32.43 -10.23
C GLU A 141 19.64 -32.76 -10.76
N SER A 142 20.68 -32.00 -10.37
CA SER A 142 22.07 -32.26 -10.81
C SER A 142 22.75 -33.45 -10.14
N HIS A 143 22.21 -33.96 -9.02
CA HIS A 143 22.73 -35.13 -8.30
C HIS A 143 21.90 -36.40 -8.52
N GLY A 144 20.78 -36.32 -9.25
CA GLY A 144 19.86 -37.44 -9.50
C GLY A 144 19.86 -38.00 -10.93
N GLY A 145 20.79 -37.59 -11.79
CA GLY A 145 20.99 -38.12 -13.15
C GLY A 145 22.39 -38.68 -13.32
#